data_AF-A0A3B9K7X1-F1
#
_entry.id   AF-A0A3B9K7X1-F1
#
_cell.length_a   1.000
_cell.length_b   1.000
_cell.length_c   1.000
_cell.angle_alpha   90.00
_cell.angle_beta   90.00
_cell.angle_gamma   90.00
#
_symmetry.space_group_name_H-M   'P 1'
#
loop_
_entity.id
_entity.type
_entity.pdbx_description
1 polymer ?
#
loop_
_entity_poly.entity_id
_entity_poly.type
_entity_poly.pdbx_seq_one_letter_code
_entity_poly.pdbx_strand_id
1 'polypeptide(L)' 'MINGQKVLFSGMQPSGNLTLGNYLGALKNWVDISEEYQTFYCVVDEHSITVR' A
#
# COMPACT_ATOMS: atom_id res chain seq x y z
N MET A 1 -1.55 -17.55 0.32
CA MET A 1 -0.41 -17.84 1.21
C MET A 1 0.79 -18.15 0.31
N ILE A 2 1.94 -17.54 0.52
CA ILE A 2 3.19 -17.93 -0.15
C ILE A 2 4.05 -18.59 0.93
N ASN A 3 4.54 -19.81 0.68
CA ASN A 3 5.32 -20.60 1.64
C ASN A 3 4.69 -20.71 3.05
N GLY A 4 3.35 -20.78 3.11
CA GLY A 4 2.64 -20.86 4.39
C GLY A 4 2.47 -19.53 5.14
N GLN A 5 2.95 -18.41 4.58
CA GLN A 5 2.74 -17.06 5.13
C GLN A 5 1.55 -16.36 4.45
N LYS A 6 0.77 -15.59 5.23
CA LYS A 6 -0.31 -14.73 4.70
C LYS A 6 0.30 -13.62 3.86
N VAL A 7 -0.37 -13.29 2.75
CA VAL A 7 0.10 -12.30 1.78
C VAL A 7 -0.81 -11.09 1.84
N LEU A 8 -0.21 -9.91 1.86
CA LEU A 8 -0.92 -8.64 1.77
C LEU A 8 -0.36 -7.82 0.61
N PHE A 9 -1.25 -7.33 -0.25
CA PHE A 9 -0.90 -6.42 -1.33
C PHE A 9 -1.56 -5.07 -1.07
N SER A 10 -0.81 -3.99 -1.16
CA SER A 10 -1.34 -2.64 -1.02
C SER A 10 -0.75 -1.71 -2.07
N GLY A 11 -1.60 -0.95 -2.76
CA GLY A 11 -1.20 0.00 -3.79
C GLY A 11 -1.51 1.43 -3.38
N MET A 12 -0.64 2.37 -3.74
CA MET A 12 -0.88 3.81 -3.57
C MET A 12 -0.56 4.55 -4.86
N GLN A 13 -1.50 5.41 -5.30
CA GLN A 13 -1.32 6.24 -6.48
C GLN A 13 -0.20 7.25 -6.24
N PRO A 14 0.71 7.48 -7.21
CA PRO A 14 1.71 8.55 -7.16
C PRO A 14 1.07 9.92 -7.48
N SER A 15 -0.08 10.23 -6.89
CA SER A 15 -0.83 11.47 -7.16
C SER A 15 -0.78 12.42 -5.96
N GLY A 16 -0.34 13.65 -6.20
CA GLY A 16 -0.32 14.71 -5.18
C GLY A 16 0.71 14.46 -4.06
N ASN A 17 0.54 15.17 -2.95
CA ASN A 17 1.35 14.98 -1.74
C ASN A 17 0.66 14.02 -0.77
N LEU A 18 1.45 13.21 -0.07
CA LEU A 18 0.94 12.39 1.03
C LEU A 18 0.32 13.29 2.10
N THR A 19 -0.91 12.96 2.49
CA THR A 19 -1.63 13.65 3.56
C THR A 19 -1.57 12.85 4.86
N LEU A 20 -1.96 13.50 5.96
CA LEU A 20 -2.14 12.82 7.25
C LEU A 20 -3.13 11.65 7.15
N GLY A 21 -4.13 11.75 6.27
CA GLY A 21 -5.09 10.67 6.01
C GLY A 21 -4.42 9.44 5.38
N ASN A 22 -3.51 9.64 4.42
CA ASN A 22 -2.74 8.52 3.84
C ASN A 22 -1.82 7.89 4.89
N TYR A 23 -1.22 8.71 5.75
CA TYR A 23 -0.32 8.23 6.80
C TYR A 23 -1.05 7.38 7.84
N LEU A 24 -2.10 7.93 8.46
CA LEU A 24 -2.86 7.24 9.51
C LEU A 24 -3.71 6.09 8.96
N GLY A 25 -4.22 6.23 7.72
CA GLY A 25 -5.08 5.24 7.09
C GLY A 25 -4.34 4.03 6.54
N ALA A 26 -3.11 4.22 6.04
CA ALA A 26 -2.36 3.16 5.37
C ALA A 26 -0.91 3.04 5.86
N LEU A 27 -0.07 4.07 5.68
CA LEU A 27 1.39 3.94 5.84
C LEU A 27 1.81 3.50 7.25
N LYS A 28 1.16 4.05 8.30
CA LYS A 28 1.44 3.63 9.68
C LYS A 28 1.12 2.14 9.88
N ASN A 29 -0.02 1.68 9.38
CA ASN A 29 -0.45 0.29 9.51
C ASN A 29 0.41 -0.65 8.65
N TRP A 30 0.94 -0.19 7.52
CA TRP A 30 1.83 -0.99 6.68
C TRP A 30 3.09 -1.44 7.41
N VAL A 31 3.67 -0.57 8.24
CA VAL A 31 4.84 -0.91 9.07
C VAL A 31 4.50 -2.06 10.01
N ASP A 32 3.44 -1.89 10.81
CA ASP A 32 3.01 -2.89 11.80
C ASP A 32 2.65 -4.24 11.14
N ILE A 33 1.92 -4.20 10.02
CA ILE A 33 1.46 -5.40 9.28
C ILE A 33 2.60 -6.14 8.56
N SER A 34 3.67 -5.44 8.20
CA SER A 34 4.81 -6.05 7.47
C SER A 34 5.56 -7.10 8.30
N GLU A 35 5.42 -7.07 9.62
CA GLU A 35 5.99 -8.09 10.51
C GLU A 35 5.20 -9.40 10.50
N GLU A 36 3.89 -9.34 10.20
CA GLU A 36 2.97 -10.49 10.25
C GLU A 36 2.71 -11.11 8.86
N TYR A 37 2.75 -10.31 7.80
CA TYR A 37 2.40 -10.69 6.43
C TYR A 37 3.59 -10.59 5.50
N GLN A 38 3.63 -11.43 4.47
CA GLN A 38 4.46 -11.16 3.31
C GLN A 38 3.79 -10.04 2.51
N THR A 39 4.36 -8.84 2.57
CA THR A 39 3.76 -7.65 1.98
C THR A 39 4.33 -7.33 0.60
N PHE A 40 3.46 -6.83 -0.27
CA PHE A 40 3.81 -6.28 -1.57
C PHE A 40 3.20 -4.88 -1.69
N TYR A 41 4.05 -3.88 -1.86
CA TYR A 41 3.62 -2.50 -2.06
C TYR A 41 3.82 -2.09 -3.51
N CYS A 42 2.79 -1.51 -4.11
CA CYS A 42 2.78 -1.12 -5.52
C CYS A 42 2.54 0.38 -5.67
N VAL A 43 3.39 1.05 -6.45
CA VAL A 43 3.07 2.38 -6.96
C VAL A 43 2.12 2.18 -8.14
N VAL A 44 0.85 2.52 -7.96
CA VAL A 44 -0.19 2.28 -8.98
C VAL A 44 -0.32 3.47 -9.94
N ASP A 45 0.73 3.73 -10.71
CA ASP A 45 0.81 4.80 -11.70
C ASP A 45 -0.20 4.68 -12.85
N GLU A 46 -0.47 3.46 -13.32
CA GLU A 46 -1.54 3.18 -14.29
C GLU A 46 -2.92 3.60 -13.77
N HIS A 47 -3.14 3.61 -12.45
CA HIS A 47 -4.40 4.12 -11.88
C HIS A 47 -4.41 5.65 -11.82
N SER A 48 -3.25 6.31 -11.89
CA SER A 48 -3.16 7.77 -11.92
C SER A 48 -3.49 8.37 -13.28
N ILE A 49 -3.45 7.61 -14.37
CA ILE A 49 -3.79 8.10 -15.73
C ILE A 49 -5.28 8.02 -16.07
N THR A 50 -6.10 7.39 -15.21
CA THR A 50 -7.55 7.24 -15.43
C THR A 50 -8.39 8.35 -14.81
N VAL A 51 -7.75 9.34 -14.17
CA VAL A 51 -8.43 10.53 -13.62
C VAL A 51 -8.70 11.54 -14.74
N ARG A 52 -9.89 12.16 -14.73
CA ARG A 52 -10.29 13.25 -15.65
C ARG A 52 -10.32 14.58 -14.91
#